data_AF-A0A9X1KU58-F1
#
_entry.id   AF-A0A9X1KU58-F1
#
_cell.length_a   1.000
_cell.length_b   1.000
_cell.length_c   1.000
_cell.angle_alpha   90.00
_cell.angle_beta   90.00
_cell.angle_gamma   90.00
#
_symmetry.space_group_name_H-M   'P 1'
#
loop_
_entity.id
_entity.type
_entity.pdbx_description
1 polymer ?
#
loop_
_entity_poly.entity_id
_entity_poly.type
_entity_poly.pdbx_seq_one_letter_code
_entity_poly.pdbx_strand_id
1 'polypeptide(L)'
;MMNILNLVAAAVVLFSGLVVTNSINIHTGEFATARAELSLPGTSWYASNKPSLTADDGSHAVTGLWLSADKRGIIRIYEQDGRFFGRLVWLLEPEDDQGNTILDSENPDPEKRDRPILGLQMVFGLEYSSGEWRNGEIYDPESGKTYSARLRLNGNNRMDLRGYIRLPMFGRTESWTRISTFPDEGKVWPGLEQE
;
A
#
# COMPACT_ATOMS: atom_id res chain seq x y z
N MET A 1 1.10 31.24 37.60
CA MET A 1 0.87 30.92 36.17
C MET A 1 1.86 29.86 35.79
N MET A 2 1.40 28.65 35.46
CA MET A 2 2.28 27.53 35.15
C MET A 2 1.72 26.72 33.98
N ASN A 3 2.61 26.42 33.04
CA ASN A 3 2.38 25.91 31.70
C ASN A 3 1.74 24.51 31.66
N ILE A 4 0.85 24.34 30.70
CA ILE A 4 0.31 23.07 30.22
C ILE A 4 1.28 22.55 29.17
N LEU A 5 1.91 21.39 29.41
CA LEU A 5 2.39 20.46 28.36
C LEU A 5 3.04 19.27 29.05
N ASN A 6 2.25 18.20 29.24
CA ASN A 6 2.63 16.78 29.19
C ASN A 6 1.55 15.97 29.92
N LEU A 7 0.66 15.30 29.17
CA LEU A 7 0.23 13.95 29.54
C LEU A 7 -0.49 13.25 28.38
N VAL A 8 0.18 12.25 27.81
CA VAL A 8 -0.48 11.06 27.29
C VAL A 8 -0.71 10.16 28.50
N ALA A 9 -1.95 9.89 28.87
CA ALA A 9 -2.31 8.70 29.66
C ALA A 9 -3.80 8.40 29.54
N ALA A 10 -4.07 7.11 29.37
CA ALA A 10 -5.35 6.46 29.16
C ALA A 10 -6.45 6.86 30.16
N ALA A 11 -7.69 6.83 29.69
CA ALA A 11 -8.86 6.61 30.54
C ALA A 11 -9.78 5.57 29.87
N VAL A 12 -9.45 4.30 30.08
CA VAL A 12 -10.46 3.24 30.13
C VAL A 12 -11.25 3.49 31.40
N VAL A 13 -12.51 3.90 31.28
CA VAL A 13 -13.47 3.91 32.39
C VAL A 13 -14.68 3.08 31.97
N LEU A 14 -14.87 1.99 32.73
CA LEU A 14 -15.92 1.00 32.60
C LEU A 14 -17.30 1.62 32.82
N PHE A 15 -18.17 1.56 31.82
CA PHE A 15 -19.62 1.51 32.04
C PHE A 15 -20.25 0.53 31.03
N SER A 16 -20.91 -0.48 31.59
CA SER A 16 -21.70 -1.50 30.89
C SER A 16 -22.82 -0.85 30.07
N GLY A 17 -22.87 -1.14 28.76
CA GLY A 17 -24.08 -0.90 27.95
C GLY A 17 -23.92 -0.15 26.62
N LEU A 18 -22.73 -0.08 26.02
CA LEU A 18 -22.61 0.46 24.66
C LEU A 18 -23.10 -0.58 23.63
N VAL A 19 -24.30 -0.37 23.09
CA VAL A 19 -24.79 -1.11 21.92
C VAL A 19 -24.44 -0.29 20.68
N VAL A 20 -23.45 -0.74 19.91
CA VAL A 20 -23.15 -0.21 18.58
C VAL A 20 -23.82 -1.12 17.56
N THR A 21 -24.86 -0.65 16.86
CA THR A 21 -25.41 -1.36 15.69
C THR A 21 -24.92 -0.66 14.43
N ASN A 22 -24.09 -1.35 13.65
CA ASN A 22 -23.74 -0.93 12.29
C ASN A 22 -24.77 -1.51 11.31
N SER A 23 -25.28 -0.70 10.39
CA SER A 23 -26.09 -1.16 9.26
C SER A 23 -25.52 -0.55 7.98
N ILE A 24 -24.97 -1.39 7.09
CA ILE A 24 -24.48 -0.98 5.77
C ILE A 24 -25.54 -1.39 4.75
N ASN A 25 -26.08 -0.42 4.01
CA ASN A 25 -27.07 -0.67 2.96
C ASN A 25 -26.34 -0.67 1.60
N ILE A 26 -26.12 -1.86 1.01
CA ILE A 26 -25.15 -2.06 -0.09
C ILE A 26 -25.74 -1.81 -1.49
N HIS A 27 -26.69 -0.89 -1.66
CA HIS A 27 -27.38 -0.78 -2.97
C HIS A 27 -27.33 0.57 -3.71
N THR A 28 -26.67 1.61 -3.21
CA THR A 28 -26.59 2.90 -3.93
C THR A 28 -25.27 3.66 -3.83
N GLY A 29 -24.23 3.14 -3.15
CA GLY A 29 -22.94 3.84 -3.05
C GLY A 29 -22.99 5.16 -2.27
N GLU A 30 -24.09 5.48 -1.58
CA GLU A 30 -24.14 6.57 -0.62
C GLU A 30 -23.62 6.08 0.75
N PHE A 31 -22.56 6.71 1.25
CA PHE A 31 -22.07 6.49 2.61
C PHE A 31 -23.11 7.04 3.61
N ALA A 32 -23.90 6.15 4.22
CA ALA A 32 -24.79 6.53 5.31
C ALA A 32 -23.96 7.10 6.48
N THR A 33 -24.25 8.34 6.88
CA THR A 33 -23.57 9.00 8.00
C THR A 33 -23.92 8.28 9.29
N ALA A 34 -22.98 7.54 9.88
CA ALA A 34 -23.14 7.03 11.24
C ALA A 34 -23.13 8.21 12.23
N ARG A 35 -24.22 8.42 12.94
CA ARG A 35 -24.29 9.36 14.06
C ARG A 35 -24.25 8.54 15.35
N ALA A 36 -23.14 8.63 16.08
CA ALA A 36 -23.11 8.19 17.48
C ALA A 36 -23.69 9.34 18.32
N GLU A 37 -24.87 9.13 18.91
CA GLU A 37 -25.41 10.05 19.91
C GLU A 37 -25.07 9.52 21.31
N LEU A 38 -24.18 10.23 22.01
CA LEU A 38 -23.95 10.02 23.44
C LEU A 38 -24.92 10.92 24.21
N SER A 39 -26.02 10.37 24.72
CA SER A 39 -26.95 11.11 25.58
C SER A 39 -26.52 10.97 27.04
N LEU A 40 -25.99 12.05 27.61
CA LEU A 40 -25.85 12.21 29.07
C LEU A 40 -26.84 13.29 29.54
N PRO A 41 -27.55 13.08 30.66
CA PRO A 41 -28.50 14.07 31.16
C PRO A 41 -27.79 15.35 31.61
N GLY A 42 -28.23 16.49 31.08
CA GLY A 42 -28.01 17.79 31.71
C GLY A 42 -26.97 18.71 31.07
N THR A 43 -26.35 18.34 29.95
CA THR A 43 -25.35 19.23 29.35
C THR A 43 -25.31 19.18 27.82
N SER A 44 -25.49 20.33 27.19
CA SER A 44 -25.48 20.47 25.72
C SER A 44 -24.28 21.30 25.29
N TRP A 45 -23.25 20.62 24.77
CA TRP A 45 -22.22 21.22 23.92
C TRP A 45 -22.27 20.52 22.58
N TYR A 46 -22.68 21.23 21.52
CA TYR A 46 -22.54 20.75 20.16
C TYR A 46 -21.11 21.05 19.67
N ALA A 47 -20.16 20.16 19.91
CA ALA A 47 -18.95 20.14 19.10
C ALA A 47 -19.34 19.60 17.72
N SER A 48 -19.61 20.50 16.77
CA SER A 48 -19.82 20.15 15.37
C SER A 48 -18.47 19.86 14.71
N ASN A 49 -17.79 18.81 15.18
CA ASN A 49 -16.74 18.16 14.41
C ASN A 49 -17.46 17.37 13.32
N LYS A 50 -17.81 18.04 12.21
CA LYS A 50 -18.04 17.32 10.97
C LYS A 50 -16.69 16.73 10.60
N PRO A 51 -16.45 15.40 10.69
CA PRO A 51 -15.33 14.84 9.97
C PRO A 51 -15.50 15.26 8.52
N SER A 52 -14.55 16.03 8.00
CA SER A 52 -14.45 16.26 6.57
C SER A 52 -14.18 14.89 5.97
N LEU A 53 -15.22 14.23 5.47
CA LEU A 53 -15.11 13.12 4.54
C LEU A 53 -14.53 13.74 3.27
N THR A 54 -13.21 13.86 3.21
CA THR A 54 -12.51 14.10 1.94
C THR A 54 -12.94 12.96 1.03
N ALA A 55 -13.63 13.28 -0.07
CA ALA A 55 -13.90 12.29 -1.09
C ALA A 55 -12.56 11.63 -1.46
N ASP A 56 -12.51 10.30 -1.45
CA ASP A 56 -11.34 9.55 -1.93
C ASP A 56 -11.08 10.01 -3.36
N ASP A 57 -9.95 10.69 -3.56
CA ASP A 57 -9.53 11.22 -4.86
C ASP A 57 -9.08 10.09 -5.81
N GLY A 58 -9.17 8.84 -5.36
CA GLY A 58 -8.78 7.64 -6.07
C GLY A 58 -7.30 7.29 -5.87
N SER A 59 -6.55 8.09 -5.10
CA SER A 59 -5.12 7.86 -4.83
C SER A 59 -4.87 6.50 -4.18
N HIS A 60 -5.79 6.01 -3.36
CA HIS A 60 -5.64 4.73 -2.67
C HIS A 60 -6.08 3.54 -3.53
N ALA A 61 -6.69 3.77 -4.68
CA ALA A 61 -7.17 2.70 -5.56
C ALA A 61 -6.05 1.79 -6.06
N VAL A 62 -4.80 2.25 -6.07
CA VAL A 62 -3.64 1.42 -6.48
C VAL A 62 -3.18 0.46 -5.39
N THR A 63 -3.52 0.70 -4.12
CA THR A 63 -3.03 -0.11 -2.99
C THR A 63 -3.54 -1.55 -3.09
N GLY A 64 -2.75 -2.50 -2.55
CA GLY A 64 -3.07 -3.93 -2.55
C GLY A 64 -2.05 -4.80 -3.28
N LEU A 65 -2.44 -6.03 -3.58
CA LEU A 65 -1.57 -7.05 -4.16
C LEU A 65 -1.70 -7.11 -5.68
N TRP A 66 -0.55 -7.15 -6.35
CA TRP A 66 -0.44 -7.14 -7.80
C TRP A 66 0.50 -8.23 -8.29
N LEU A 67 -0.03 -9.16 -9.09
CA LEU A 67 0.73 -10.18 -9.79
C LEU A 67 1.43 -9.56 -11.00
N SER A 68 2.74 -9.79 -11.11
CA SER A 68 3.58 -9.35 -12.23
C SER A 68 3.11 -9.95 -13.57
N ALA A 69 3.54 -9.33 -14.68
CA ALA A 69 3.11 -9.74 -16.02
C ALA A 69 3.53 -11.18 -16.39
N ASP A 70 4.70 -11.61 -15.92
CA ASP A 70 5.24 -12.96 -16.08
C ASP A 70 4.69 -13.96 -15.05
N LYS A 71 3.88 -13.48 -14.10
CA LYS A 71 3.25 -14.25 -13.01
C LYS A 71 4.24 -14.89 -12.03
N ARG A 72 5.47 -14.37 -11.94
CA ARG A 72 6.51 -14.92 -11.06
C ARG A 72 6.69 -14.15 -9.75
N GLY A 73 6.11 -12.95 -9.63
CA GLY A 73 6.19 -12.13 -8.43
C GLY A 73 4.88 -11.44 -8.09
N ILE A 74 4.65 -11.21 -6.80
CA ILE A 74 3.53 -10.40 -6.31
C ILE A 74 4.07 -9.21 -5.53
N ILE A 75 3.63 -8.03 -5.94
CA ILE A 75 4.02 -6.76 -5.36
C ILE A 75 2.86 -6.21 -4.54
N ARG A 76 3.10 -5.93 -3.25
CA ARG A 76 2.18 -5.15 -2.43
C ARG A 76 2.47 -3.68 -2.64
N ILE A 77 1.50 -2.94 -3.18
CA ILE A 77 1.53 -1.48 -3.23
C ILE A 77 0.89 -0.93 -1.96
N TYR A 78 1.58 -0.01 -1.29
CA TYR A 78 1.13 0.65 -0.07
C TYR A 78 1.43 2.14 -0.12
N GLU A 79 0.74 2.90 0.72
CA GLU A 79 0.90 4.34 0.88
C GLU A 79 1.69 4.62 2.17
N GLN A 80 2.60 5.59 2.12
CA GLN A 80 3.32 6.11 3.27
C GLN A 80 3.65 7.59 3.02
N ASP A 81 3.28 8.47 3.95
CA ASP A 81 3.60 9.91 3.93
C ASP A 81 3.17 10.65 2.63
N GLY A 82 2.01 10.28 2.08
CA GLY A 82 1.44 10.81 0.84
C GLY A 82 2.04 10.23 -0.44
N ARG A 83 2.89 9.18 -0.33
CA ARG A 83 3.61 8.57 -1.44
C ARG A 83 3.38 7.07 -1.50
N PHE A 84 3.50 6.50 -2.69
CA PHE A 84 3.21 5.09 -2.93
C PHE A 84 4.48 4.30 -3.19
N PHE A 85 4.55 3.14 -2.55
CA PHE A 85 5.70 2.26 -2.53
C PHE A 85 5.26 0.84 -2.85
N GLY A 86 6.19 -0.01 -3.28
CA GLY A 86 5.91 -1.37 -3.67
C GLY A 86 6.95 -2.34 -3.18
N ARG A 87 6.52 -3.41 -2.53
CA ARG A 87 7.40 -4.46 -2.00
C ARG A 87 7.08 -5.81 -2.63
N LEU A 88 8.12 -6.56 -3.01
CA LEU A 88 7.98 -7.94 -3.46
C LEU A 88 7.62 -8.84 -2.29
N VAL A 89 6.36 -9.25 -2.19
CA VAL A 89 5.83 -9.99 -1.03
C VAL A 89 5.57 -11.47 -1.31
N TRP A 90 5.67 -11.91 -2.56
CA TRP A 90 5.68 -13.33 -2.91
C TRP A 90 6.46 -13.57 -4.20
N LEU A 91 7.10 -14.73 -4.28
CA LEU A 91 7.83 -15.23 -5.43
C LEU A 91 7.43 -16.68 -5.72
N LEU A 92 7.28 -17.00 -7.01
CA LEU A 92 7.03 -18.37 -7.45
C LEU A 92 8.23 -19.28 -7.15
N GLU A 93 9.42 -18.79 -7.48
CA GLU A 93 10.70 -19.49 -7.30
C GLU A 93 11.59 -18.58 -6.42
N PRO A 94 11.53 -18.72 -5.08
CA PRO A 94 12.33 -17.91 -4.16
C PRO A 94 13.77 -18.44 -3.97
N GLU A 95 14.06 -19.61 -4.55
CA GLU A 95 15.29 -20.37 -4.41
C GLU A 95 15.82 -20.75 -5.80
N ASP A 96 17.13 -20.88 -5.94
CA ASP A 96 17.79 -21.36 -7.15
C ASP A 96 17.69 -22.90 -7.29
N ASP A 97 18.23 -23.46 -8.38
CA ASP A 97 18.23 -24.90 -8.64
C ASP A 97 18.96 -25.73 -7.57
N GLN A 98 19.76 -25.09 -6.71
CA GLN A 98 20.51 -25.71 -5.62
C GLN A 98 19.80 -25.55 -4.26
N GLY A 99 18.65 -24.87 -4.21
CA GLY A 99 17.90 -24.60 -2.99
C GLY A 99 18.42 -23.40 -2.20
N ASN A 100 19.31 -22.58 -2.76
CA ASN A 100 19.76 -21.36 -2.10
C ASN A 100 18.76 -20.24 -2.33
N THR A 101 18.56 -19.37 -1.34
CA THR A 101 17.73 -18.17 -1.50
C THR A 101 18.26 -17.26 -2.60
N ILE A 102 17.39 -16.76 -3.48
CA ILE A 102 17.79 -15.78 -4.49
C ILE A 102 18.12 -14.45 -3.82
N LEU A 103 19.33 -13.96 -4.08
CA LEU A 103 19.87 -12.72 -3.52
C LEU A 103 19.91 -11.60 -4.56
N ASP A 104 20.05 -10.37 -4.11
CA ASP A 104 20.17 -9.17 -4.93
C ASP A 104 21.58 -9.02 -5.54
N SER A 105 22.10 -10.09 -6.16
CA SER A 105 23.51 -10.21 -6.56
C SER A 105 23.98 -9.15 -7.56
N GLU A 106 23.07 -8.62 -8.37
CA GLU A 106 23.36 -7.59 -9.38
C GLU A 106 23.36 -6.17 -8.80
N ASN A 107 23.11 -5.99 -7.49
CA ASN A 107 23.07 -4.66 -6.90
C ASN A 107 24.39 -3.90 -7.16
N PRO A 108 24.36 -2.64 -7.63
CA PRO A 108 25.57 -1.86 -7.83
C PRO A 108 26.33 -1.58 -6.53
N ASP A 109 25.64 -1.59 -5.39
CA ASP A 109 26.21 -1.49 -4.06
C ASP A 109 26.56 -2.90 -3.52
N PRO A 110 27.84 -3.24 -3.34
CA PRO A 110 28.26 -4.56 -2.86
C PRO A 110 27.66 -4.93 -1.51
N GLU A 111 27.42 -3.97 -0.61
CA GLU A 111 26.87 -4.22 0.73
C GLU A 111 25.41 -4.68 0.68
N LYS A 112 24.73 -4.46 -0.45
CA LYS A 112 23.33 -4.85 -0.66
C LYS A 112 23.19 -6.19 -1.38
N ARG A 113 24.27 -6.80 -1.87
CA ARG A 113 24.20 -8.02 -2.70
C ARG A 113 23.79 -9.27 -1.95
N ASP A 114 24.01 -9.30 -0.64
CA ASP A 114 23.72 -10.47 0.19
C ASP A 114 22.28 -10.50 0.73
N ARG A 115 21.45 -9.51 0.37
CA ARG A 115 20.05 -9.47 0.82
C ARG A 115 19.15 -10.32 -0.09
N PRO A 116 18.15 -11.03 0.46
CA PRO A 116 17.15 -11.72 -0.35
C PRO A 116 16.37 -10.75 -1.22
N ILE A 117 16.02 -11.17 -2.44
CA ILE A 117 15.10 -10.39 -3.29
C ILE A 117 13.66 -10.44 -2.74
N LEU A 118 13.27 -11.54 -2.09
CA LEU A 118 11.96 -11.65 -1.44
C LEU A 118 11.90 -10.68 -0.25
N GLY A 119 10.90 -9.79 -0.27
CA GLY A 119 10.77 -8.71 0.69
C GLY A 119 11.43 -7.41 0.26
N LEU A 120 12.08 -7.36 -0.90
CA LEU A 120 12.74 -6.16 -1.38
C LEU A 120 11.70 -5.11 -1.81
N GLN A 121 11.95 -3.86 -1.44
CA GLN A 121 11.18 -2.74 -1.94
C GLN A 121 11.61 -2.45 -3.38
N MET A 122 10.70 -2.63 -4.32
CA MET A 122 10.96 -2.46 -5.75
C MET A 122 10.43 -1.14 -6.28
N VAL A 123 9.33 -0.61 -5.72
CA VAL A 123 8.74 0.67 -6.18
C VAL A 123 8.91 1.74 -5.11
N PHE A 124 9.32 2.93 -5.54
CA PHE A 124 9.71 4.03 -4.67
C PHE A 124 8.99 5.32 -5.01
N GLY A 125 8.31 5.92 -4.03
CA GLY A 125 7.98 7.35 -4.02
C GLY A 125 7.04 7.83 -5.12
N LEU A 126 6.11 7.00 -5.59
CA LEU A 126 5.11 7.41 -6.57
C LEU A 126 4.16 8.45 -5.98
N GLU A 127 3.83 9.48 -6.76
CA GLU A 127 2.93 10.57 -6.38
C GLU A 127 1.66 10.52 -7.22
N TYR A 128 0.50 10.55 -6.58
CA TYR A 128 -0.78 10.58 -7.29
C TYR A 128 -1.07 11.98 -7.83
N SER A 129 -1.39 12.06 -9.12
CA SER A 129 -1.88 13.28 -9.76
C SER A 129 -2.75 12.93 -10.96
N SER A 130 -3.99 13.43 -10.95
CA SER A 130 -4.90 13.39 -12.11
C SER A 130 -5.14 11.97 -12.66
N GLY A 131 -5.36 10.98 -11.79
CA GLY A 131 -5.65 9.60 -12.18
C GLY A 131 -4.42 8.76 -12.55
N GLU A 132 -3.22 9.27 -12.33
CA GLU A 132 -1.96 8.54 -12.55
C GLU A 132 -1.01 8.71 -11.35
N TRP A 133 -0.16 7.72 -11.14
CA TRP A 133 0.92 7.75 -10.16
C TRP A 133 2.22 7.97 -10.90
N ARG A 134 2.96 9.03 -10.58
CA ARG A 134 4.13 9.51 -11.35
C ARG A 134 5.30 9.83 -10.42
N ASN A 135 6.41 10.27 -10.99
CA ASN A 135 7.61 10.75 -10.27
C ASN A 135 8.27 9.73 -9.34
N GLY A 136 7.87 8.45 -9.42
CA GLY A 136 8.48 7.39 -8.65
C GLY A 136 9.60 6.70 -9.43
N GLU A 137 10.17 5.68 -8.80
CA GLU A 137 11.22 4.84 -9.35
C GLU A 137 10.87 3.37 -9.16
N ILE A 138 11.44 2.51 -10.02
CA ILE A 138 11.38 1.06 -9.90
C ILE A 138 12.80 0.48 -9.98
N TYR A 139 13.16 -0.33 -8.99
CA TYR A 139 14.37 -1.13 -8.98
C TYR A 139 14.11 -2.51 -9.57
N ASP A 140 14.99 -2.94 -10.46
CA ASP A 140 15.02 -4.26 -11.06
C ASP A 140 16.22 -5.04 -10.51
N PRO A 141 15.99 -6.05 -9.64
CA PRO A 141 17.06 -6.85 -9.06
C PRO A 141 17.76 -7.76 -10.09
N GLU A 142 17.15 -8.06 -11.24
CA GLU A 142 17.78 -8.89 -12.28
C GLU A 142 18.85 -8.13 -13.06
N SER A 143 18.72 -6.80 -13.17
CA SER A 143 19.69 -5.96 -13.88
C SER A 143 20.47 -5.01 -12.96
N GLY A 144 20.13 -4.95 -11.68
CA GLY A 144 20.71 -4.02 -10.70
C GLY A 144 20.38 -2.55 -10.97
N LYS A 145 19.40 -2.27 -11.83
CA LYS A 145 19.12 -0.90 -12.33
C LYS A 145 17.86 -0.34 -11.73
N THR A 146 17.88 0.98 -11.55
CA THR A 146 16.71 1.77 -11.15
C THR A 146 16.22 2.60 -12.33
N TYR A 147 14.91 2.57 -12.58
CA TYR A 147 14.26 3.28 -13.68
C TYR A 147 13.23 4.25 -13.13
N SER A 148 12.96 5.34 -13.84
CA SER A 148 11.82 6.19 -13.53
C SER A 148 10.52 5.42 -13.81
N ALA A 149 9.54 5.55 -12.91
CA ALA A 149 8.30 4.81 -12.94
C ALA A 149 7.10 5.73 -13.07
N ARG A 150 6.10 5.27 -13.83
CA ARG A 150 4.73 5.80 -13.77
C ARG A 150 3.74 4.66 -13.89
N LEU A 151 2.57 4.84 -13.31
CA LEU A 151 1.57 3.82 -13.16
C LEU A 151 0.19 4.39 -13.48
N ARG A 152 -0.60 3.59 -14.20
CA ARG A 152 -1.99 3.89 -14.48
C ARG A 152 -2.87 2.66 -14.24
N LEU A 153 -4.02 2.87 -13.62
CA LEU A 153 -5.05 1.85 -13.50
C LEU A 153 -5.89 1.78 -14.76
N ASN A 154 -6.14 0.56 -15.23
CA ASN A 154 -7.04 0.25 -16.34
C ASN A 154 -8.22 -0.55 -15.79
N GLY A 155 -9.20 0.17 -15.23
CA GLY A 155 -10.24 -0.42 -14.41
C GLY A 155 -9.71 -0.92 -13.08
N ASN A 156 -10.45 -1.82 -12.43
CA ASN A 156 -10.16 -2.17 -11.04
C ASN A 156 -9.08 -3.25 -10.89
N ASN A 157 -8.90 -4.11 -11.90
CA ASN A 157 -8.10 -5.34 -11.77
C ASN A 157 -6.83 -5.36 -12.61
N ARG A 158 -6.53 -4.28 -13.35
CA ARG A 158 -5.35 -4.21 -14.21
C ARG A 158 -4.65 -2.88 -14.01
N MET A 159 -3.33 -2.95 -13.96
CA MET A 159 -2.46 -1.80 -13.78
C MET A 159 -1.35 -1.86 -14.82
N ASP A 160 -1.10 -0.75 -15.50
CA ASP A 160 0.05 -0.62 -16.38
C ASP A 160 1.15 0.15 -15.65
N LEU A 161 2.25 -0.53 -15.35
CA LEU A 161 3.46 0.03 -14.78
C LEU A 161 4.48 0.23 -15.88
N ARG A 162 4.98 1.46 -16.03
CA ARG A 162 5.97 1.80 -17.05
C ARG A 162 7.27 2.26 -16.41
N GLY A 163 8.33 1.48 -16.61
CA GLY A 163 9.71 1.86 -16.30
C GLY A 163 10.38 2.48 -17.53
N TYR A 164 11.12 3.57 -17.37
CA TYR A 164 11.81 4.25 -18.47
C TYR A 164 13.11 4.93 -18.04
N ILE A 165 14.02 5.12 -19.00
CA ILE A 165 15.28 5.84 -18.81
C ILE A 165 15.12 7.25 -19.39
N ARG A 166 15.21 8.28 -18.53
CA ARG A 166 15.22 9.72 -18.88
C ARG A 166 13.94 10.27 -19.53
N LEU A 167 13.44 9.69 -20.62
CA LEU A 167 12.18 10.05 -21.28
C LEU A 167 11.23 8.85 -21.32
N PRO A 168 9.91 9.02 -21.08
CA PRO A 168 8.95 7.91 -21.06
C PRO A 168 8.92 7.05 -22.33
N MET A 169 9.33 7.59 -23.49
CA MET A 169 9.37 6.84 -24.75
C MET A 169 10.44 5.74 -24.77
N PHE A 170 11.52 5.88 -24.00
CA PHE A 170 12.61 4.89 -23.89
C PHE A 170 12.41 4.01 -22.66
N GLY A 171 11.37 3.18 -22.71
CA GLY A 171 10.97 2.34 -21.59
C GLY A 171 10.05 1.20 -22.01
N ARG A 172 9.74 0.33 -21.03
CA ARG A 172 8.82 -0.81 -21.19
C ARG A 172 7.63 -0.63 -20.27
N THR A 173 6.48 -1.11 -20.72
CA THR A 173 5.26 -1.17 -19.90
C THR A 173 4.97 -2.63 -19.61
N GLU A 174 4.78 -2.93 -18.33
CA GLU A 174 4.24 -4.19 -17.85
C GLU A 174 2.82 -4.00 -17.36
N SER A 175 2.02 -5.04 -17.53
CA SER A 175 0.63 -5.04 -17.08
C SER A 175 0.45 -6.05 -15.97
N TRP A 176 0.22 -5.55 -14.77
CA TRP A 176 0.04 -6.36 -13.58
C TRP A 176 -1.45 -6.58 -13.31
N THR A 177 -1.75 -7.70 -12.68
CA THR A 177 -3.13 -8.13 -12.38
C THR A 177 -3.38 -8.06 -10.88
N ARG A 178 -4.47 -7.43 -10.47
CA ARG A 178 -4.85 -7.40 -9.06
C ARG A 178 -5.26 -8.79 -8.59
N ILE A 179 -4.82 -9.14 -7.38
CA ILE A 179 -5.23 -10.36 -6.69
C ILE A 179 -5.67 -10.03 -5.26
N SER A 180 -6.44 -10.94 -4.66
CA SER A 180 -6.90 -10.84 -3.27
C SER A 180 -6.27 -11.89 -2.34
N THR A 181 -5.64 -12.92 -2.92
CA THR A 181 -5.05 -14.06 -2.22
C THR A 181 -3.77 -14.47 -2.93
N PHE A 182 -2.80 -15.01 -2.17
CA PHE A 182 -1.60 -15.60 -2.75
C PHE A 182 -1.94 -16.93 -3.45
N PRO A 183 -1.21 -17.30 -4.51
CA PRO A 183 -1.22 -18.65 -5.06
C PRO A 183 -0.78 -19.69 -4.01
N ASP A 184 -1.19 -20.95 -4.22
CA ASP A 184 -0.80 -22.06 -3.34
C ASP A 184 0.68 -22.43 -3.53
N GLU A 185 1.18 -22.31 -4.76
CA GLU A 185 2.60 -22.40 -5.10
C GLU A 185 3.39 -21.13 -4.67
N GLY A 186 4.71 -21.28 -4.54
CA GLY A 186 5.63 -20.18 -4.21
C GLY A 186 5.77 -19.88 -2.71
N LYS A 187 6.37 -18.73 -2.39
CA LYS A 187 6.71 -18.35 -1.01
C LYS A 187 6.32 -16.91 -0.72
N VAL A 188 5.54 -16.73 0.34
CA VAL A 188 5.18 -15.42 0.89
C VAL A 188 6.34 -14.89 1.74
N TRP A 189 6.59 -13.60 1.64
CA TRP A 189 7.58 -12.90 2.45
C TRP A 189 7.18 -12.92 3.93
N PRO A 190 8.05 -13.40 4.85
CA PRO A 190 7.71 -13.50 6.27
C PRO A 190 7.40 -12.17 6.98
N GLY A 191 7.80 -11.03 6.40
CA GLY A 191 7.59 -9.70 6.97
C GLY A 191 6.23 -9.07 6.68
N LEU A 192 5.32 -9.76 5.97
CA LEU A 192 4.07 -9.17 5.48
C LEU A 192 3.17 -8.57 6.59
N GLU A 193 3.21 -9.15 7.79
CA GLU A 193 2.38 -8.70 8.93
C GLU A 193 2.96 -7.49 9.69
N GLN A 194 4.18 -7.07 9.37
CA GLN A 194 4.91 -6.02 10.09
C GLN A 194 4.71 -4.61 9.49
N GLU A 195 3.89 -4.48 8.44
CA GLU A 195 3.64 -3.23 7.68
C GLU A 195 2.17 -2.81 7.56
#